data_AF-A0A034W0G4-F1
#
_entry.id   AF-A0A034W0G4-F1
#
_cell.length_a   1.000
_cell.length_b   1.000
_cell.length_c   1.000
_cell.angle_alpha   90.00
_cell.angle_beta   90.00
_cell.angle_gamma   90.00
#
_symmetry.space_group_name_H-M   'P 1'
#
loop_
_entity.id
_entity.type
_entity.pdbx_description
1 polymer ?
#
loop_
_entity_poly.entity_id
_entity_poly.type
_entity_poly.pdbx_seq_one_letter_code
_entity_poly.pdbx_strand_id
1 'polypeptide(L)'
;GNAGDQQQQTGNGGEPMDVQQEACYENEEDNNTSTASSPGGQGWAQRVKGWFSSGSDKKKKSTKLIELPMEVKTHGFSSPDLQNLVQQEAKMIANDARETQRVDARNALEEYVYDMRNKLQGGPLERYVLEADREAICSQLNDLENWLYEEGEDCDRDTYVNKLKGLHTQTDPIKERANDYENAPTAFDELNHSIQVARASINEFKKGAPKYDHLTEAEFLNISEAADKAQKWLDSNMAKFTQTPRMHDSPVKVADIRHEVQTLNACVNSVINRPKPKPAAKPAPAKDANAAGAGEQNGENAEKENDKTAHNPMDDATMDVE
;
A
#
# COMPACT_ATOMS: atom_id res chain seq x y z
N GLY A 1 -11.36 -60.90 -26.95
CA GLY A 1 -9.93 -60.81 -26.62
C GLY A 1 -9.45 -59.42 -26.96
N ASN A 2 -8.52 -58.90 -26.15
CA ASN A 2 -7.97 -57.52 -26.10
C ASN A 2 -8.93 -56.47 -25.48
N ALA A 3 -8.73 -55.91 -24.27
CA ALA A 3 -7.57 -55.36 -23.54
C ALA A 3 -7.15 -53.94 -24.00
N GLY A 4 -7.11 -52.99 -23.05
CA GLY A 4 -6.62 -51.61 -23.19
C GLY A 4 -7.54 -50.59 -22.49
N ASP A 5 -7.61 -50.56 -21.16
CA ASP A 5 -6.84 -49.70 -20.21
C ASP A 5 -7.50 -48.33 -19.96
N GLN A 6 -8.06 -48.18 -18.75
CA GLN A 6 -8.61 -46.95 -18.16
C GLN A 6 -7.52 -46.33 -17.29
N GLN A 7 -7.18 -45.06 -17.53
CA GLN A 7 -6.41 -44.27 -16.58
C GLN A 7 -7.31 -43.18 -15.98
N GLN A 8 -7.60 -43.35 -14.69
CA GLN A 8 -8.35 -42.42 -13.86
C GLN A 8 -7.44 -41.33 -13.29
N GLN A 9 -8.01 -40.12 -13.29
CA GLN A 9 -7.58 -38.94 -12.55
C GLN A 9 -7.42 -39.22 -11.05
N THR A 10 -6.40 -38.62 -10.44
CA THR A 10 -6.52 -38.09 -9.08
C THR A 10 -5.85 -36.72 -9.04
N GLY A 11 -6.58 -35.75 -8.49
CA GLY A 11 -6.11 -34.41 -8.25
C GLY A 11 -5.96 -34.12 -6.76
N ASN A 12 -5.03 -33.20 -6.50
CA ASN A 12 -5.01 -32.17 -5.48
C ASN A 12 -4.62 -32.49 -4.03
N GLY A 13 -3.75 -31.61 -3.50
CA GLY A 13 -3.32 -31.55 -2.10
C GLY A 13 -2.10 -30.65 -1.95
N GLY A 14 -2.26 -29.35 -2.17
CA GLY A 14 -1.23 -28.34 -1.92
C GLY A 14 -1.20 -27.90 -0.45
N GLU A 15 0.00 -27.64 0.07
CA GLU A 15 0.27 -26.94 1.34
C GLU A 15 1.03 -25.63 1.06
N PRO A 16 0.76 -24.54 1.79
CA PRO A 16 1.41 -23.24 1.60
C PRO A 16 2.71 -23.13 2.41
N MET A 17 3.78 -22.61 1.80
CA MET A 17 5.01 -22.21 2.52
C MET A 17 4.94 -20.73 2.88
N ASP A 18 4.80 -20.45 4.18
CA ASP A 18 4.94 -19.14 4.80
C ASP A 18 6.40 -18.66 4.71
N VAL A 19 6.61 -17.51 4.06
CA VAL A 19 7.87 -16.76 4.11
C VAL A 19 7.78 -15.77 5.26
N GLN A 20 8.42 -16.09 6.39
CA GLN A 20 8.66 -15.13 7.46
C GLN A 20 10.08 -14.56 7.34
N GLN A 21 10.08 -13.25 7.13
CA GLN A 21 11.20 -12.34 7.05
C GLN A 21 11.65 -11.98 8.47
N GLU A 22 12.86 -12.37 8.88
CA GLU A 22 13.49 -11.82 10.09
C GLU A 22 14.53 -10.77 9.72
N ALA A 23 14.22 -9.53 10.11
CA ALA A 23 15.16 -8.42 10.22
C ALA A 23 15.41 -8.18 11.72
N CYS A 24 16.67 -8.23 12.14
CA CYS A 24 17.07 -7.86 13.50
C CYS A 24 18.18 -6.80 13.43
N TYR A 25 17.81 -5.62 13.92
CA TYR A 25 18.55 -4.36 13.94
C TYR A 25 19.73 -4.36 14.91
N GLU A 26 20.78 -3.62 14.54
CA GLU A 26 21.84 -3.12 15.40
C GLU A 26 21.29 -2.20 16.50
N ASN A 27 21.96 -2.16 17.66
CA ASN A 27 21.94 -1.01 18.55
C ASN A 27 23.33 -0.86 19.20
N GLU A 28 24.00 0.23 18.82
CA GLU A 28 25.08 0.86 19.57
C GLU A 28 24.50 1.61 20.79
N GLU A 29 25.27 1.72 21.87
CA GLU A 29 25.28 2.95 22.69
C GLU A 29 26.55 3.03 23.56
N ASP A 30 27.37 4.05 23.28
CA ASP A 30 28.43 4.58 24.13
C ASP A 30 27.85 5.46 25.25
N ASN A 31 28.43 5.43 26.47
CA ASN A 31 28.70 6.69 27.17
C ASN A 31 29.76 6.62 28.29
N ASN A 32 30.48 7.75 28.36
CA ASN A 32 31.68 8.12 29.13
C ASN A 32 31.33 8.67 30.54
N THR A 33 32.27 8.65 31.50
CA THR A 33 32.79 9.86 32.21
C THR A 33 33.69 9.52 33.41
N SER A 34 34.75 10.32 33.55
CA SER A 34 35.77 10.32 34.61
C SER A 34 35.36 11.17 35.83
N THR A 35 35.97 10.96 37.01
CA THR A 35 36.52 12.03 37.90
C THR A 35 37.20 11.47 39.17
N ALA A 36 38.15 12.26 39.70
CA ALA A 36 39.17 11.94 40.71
C ALA A 36 38.78 12.30 42.16
N SER A 37 39.55 11.79 43.15
CA SER A 37 40.20 12.53 44.28
C SER A 37 40.38 11.70 45.58
N SER A 38 41.55 11.82 46.22
CA SER A 38 41.86 11.50 47.65
C SER A 38 41.83 12.83 48.45
N PRO A 39 41.70 12.94 49.81
CA PRO A 39 42.56 12.30 50.85
C PRO A 39 41.96 12.08 52.29
N GLY A 40 42.70 11.38 53.17
CA GLY A 40 42.82 11.76 54.60
C GLY A 40 42.22 10.85 55.71
N GLY A 41 43.06 10.48 56.70
CA GLY A 41 42.66 10.39 58.12
C GLY A 41 42.75 9.02 58.82
N GLN A 42 43.85 8.79 59.55
CA GLN A 42 44.08 7.64 60.45
C GLN A 42 43.51 7.87 61.87
N GLY A 43 43.17 6.79 62.60
CA GLY A 43 43.43 6.73 64.05
C GLY A 43 42.48 5.89 64.92
N TRP A 44 42.95 4.70 65.35
CA TRP A 44 42.83 4.20 66.75
C TRP A 44 43.43 2.78 66.94
N ALA A 45 43.42 1.88 65.96
CA ALA A 45 43.71 0.46 66.23
C ALA A 45 45.13 -0.04 65.86
N GLN A 46 46.12 0.85 65.76
CA GLN A 46 47.54 0.46 65.58
C GLN A 46 48.28 0.13 66.90
N ARG A 47 47.55 -0.14 67.99
CA ARG A 47 48.08 -0.73 69.22
C ARG A 47 46.94 -1.58 69.77
N VAL A 48 46.94 -2.90 69.67
CA VAL A 48 47.80 -3.81 70.43
C VAL A 48 47.78 -5.19 69.73
N LYS A 49 48.82 -5.99 69.97
CA LYS A 49 49.06 -7.36 69.46
C LYS A 49 49.84 -7.46 68.15
N GLY A 50 51.03 -6.86 68.16
CA GLY A 50 52.22 -7.54 67.66
C GLY A 50 52.50 -8.83 68.45
N TRP A 51 51.69 -9.88 68.27
CA TRP A 51 51.95 -11.21 68.82
C TRP A 51 51.59 -12.38 67.88
N PHE A 52 51.04 -12.12 66.69
CA PHE A 52 50.77 -13.19 65.70
C PHE A 52 51.51 -13.01 64.38
N SER A 53 52.63 -12.28 64.38
CA SER A 53 53.63 -12.43 63.32
C SER A 53 54.49 -13.66 63.64
N SER A 54 53.96 -14.84 63.35
CA SER A 54 54.79 -16.00 63.02
C SER A 54 54.00 -16.96 62.14
N GLY A 55 54.50 -17.17 60.93
CA GLY A 55 54.23 -18.36 60.13
C GLY A 55 52.98 -18.30 59.26
N SER A 56 53.11 -17.77 58.05
CA SER A 56 53.15 -18.59 56.83
C SER A 56 52.87 -17.73 55.59
N ASP A 57 53.88 -17.64 54.72
CA ASP A 57 53.77 -17.21 53.34
C ASP A 57 52.63 -17.94 52.61
N LYS A 58 51.47 -17.32 52.48
CA LYS A 58 50.48 -17.70 51.47
C LYS A 58 50.50 -16.65 50.38
N LYS A 59 51.41 -16.81 49.43
CA LYS A 59 51.38 -16.12 48.13
C LYS A 59 49.97 -16.25 47.55
N LYS A 60 49.26 -15.13 47.45
CA LYS A 60 47.95 -15.04 46.80
C LYS A 60 48.17 -15.33 45.30
N LYS A 61 47.82 -16.54 44.85
CA LYS A 61 47.96 -16.95 43.45
C LYS A 61 46.96 -16.14 42.62
N SER A 62 47.46 -15.22 41.79
CA SER A 62 46.66 -14.53 40.78
C SER A 62 46.56 -15.43 39.56
N THR A 63 45.37 -15.96 39.31
CA THR A 63 45.07 -16.77 38.13
C THR A 63 44.92 -15.82 36.94
N LYS A 64 45.87 -15.84 36.00
CA LYS A 64 45.69 -15.17 34.71
C LYS A 64 44.83 -16.07 33.83
N LEU A 65 43.66 -15.59 33.44
CA LEU A 65 42.86 -16.24 32.41
C LEU A 65 43.60 -16.05 31.09
N ILE A 66 44.05 -17.15 30.50
CA ILE A 66 44.71 -17.15 29.19
C ILE A 66 43.73 -17.85 28.25
N GLU A 67 43.20 -17.11 27.29
CA GLU A 67 42.43 -17.71 26.20
C GLU A 67 43.39 -18.50 25.31
N LEU A 68 43.15 -19.80 25.24
CA LEU A 68 43.91 -20.70 24.41
C LEU A 68 43.22 -20.74 23.04
N PRO A 69 43.88 -20.31 21.95
CA PRO A 69 43.30 -20.40 20.62
C PRO A 69 43.05 -21.86 20.28
N MET A 70 41.78 -22.20 20.05
CA MET A 70 41.34 -23.54 19.70
C MET A 70 41.12 -23.62 18.19
N GLU A 71 41.87 -24.49 17.52
CA GLU A 71 41.60 -24.87 16.14
C GLU A 71 40.59 -26.02 16.14
N VAL A 72 39.34 -25.72 15.79
CA VAL A 72 38.26 -26.72 15.72
C VAL A 72 38.22 -27.32 14.32
N LYS A 73 38.53 -28.62 14.20
CA LYS A 73 38.35 -29.39 12.96
C LYS A 73 37.10 -30.25 13.09
N THR A 74 36.05 -29.85 12.39
CA THR A 74 34.78 -30.61 12.31
C THR A 74 34.60 -31.18 10.91
N HIS A 75 33.52 -31.94 10.71
CA HIS A 75 33.11 -32.42 9.39
C HIS A 75 32.50 -31.31 8.49
N GLY A 76 32.31 -30.10 9.01
CA GLY A 76 31.76 -28.97 8.27
C GLY A 76 32.78 -28.31 7.34
N PHE A 77 32.29 -27.57 6.36
CA PHE A 77 33.13 -26.77 5.47
C PHE A 77 33.86 -25.66 6.24
N SER A 78 35.04 -25.29 5.78
CA SER A 78 35.74 -24.12 6.30
C SER A 78 34.97 -22.85 5.92
N SER A 79 35.09 -21.78 6.72
CA SER A 79 34.46 -20.48 6.41
C SER A 79 34.72 -19.99 4.96
N PRO A 80 35.95 -20.05 4.40
CA PRO A 80 36.18 -19.66 3.01
C PRO A 80 35.54 -20.61 1.98
N ASP A 81 35.49 -21.92 2.26
CA ASP A 81 34.82 -22.88 1.36
C ASP A 81 33.30 -22.67 1.36
N LEU A 82 32.71 -22.41 2.53
CA LEU A 82 31.28 -22.11 2.66
C LEU A 82 30.92 -20.81 1.93
N GLN A 83 31.75 -19.76 2.06
CA GLN A 83 31.54 -18.51 1.33
C GLN A 83 31.63 -18.72 -0.20
N ASN A 84 32.54 -19.59 -0.66
CA ASN A 84 32.64 -19.94 -2.08
C ASN A 84 31.38 -20.68 -2.55
N LEU A 85 30.91 -21.67 -1.80
CA LEU A 85 29.68 -22.41 -2.10
C LEU A 85 28.45 -21.49 -2.13
N VAL A 86 28.30 -20.58 -1.15
CA VAL A 86 27.22 -19.58 -1.12
C VAL A 86 27.30 -18.65 -2.32
N GLN A 87 28.50 -18.21 -2.74
CA GLN A 87 28.65 -17.42 -3.96
C GLN A 87 28.30 -18.20 -5.22
N GLN A 88 28.62 -19.49 -5.29
CA GLN A 88 28.23 -20.34 -6.42
C GLN A 88 26.72 -20.53 -6.47
N GLU A 89 26.08 -20.80 -5.33
CA GLU A 89 24.64 -20.89 -5.21
C GLU A 89 23.95 -19.58 -5.63
N ALA A 90 24.43 -18.44 -5.13
CA ALA A 90 23.91 -17.13 -5.53
C ALA A 90 24.03 -16.87 -7.04
N LYS A 91 25.12 -17.33 -7.68
CA LYS A 91 25.28 -17.24 -9.14
C LYS A 91 24.30 -18.14 -9.89
N MET A 92 24.04 -19.35 -9.38
CA MET A 92 23.05 -20.26 -9.97
C MET A 92 21.65 -19.65 -9.85
N ILE A 93 21.26 -19.17 -8.66
CA ILE A 93 19.98 -18.49 -8.43
C ILE A 93 19.82 -17.28 -9.35
N ALA A 94 20.85 -16.44 -9.50
CA ALA A 94 20.79 -15.28 -10.37
C ALA A 94 20.65 -15.66 -11.86
N ASN A 95 21.30 -16.74 -12.29
CA ASN A 95 21.17 -17.24 -13.66
C ASN A 95 19.77 -17.81 -13.91
N ASP A 96 19.23 -18.60 -12.98
CA ASP A 96 17.88 -19.14 -13.05
C ASP A 96 16.86 -18.00 -13.10
N ALA A 97 17.00 -16.99 -12.23
CA ALA A 97 16.12 -15.81 -12.24
C ALA A 97 16.19 -15.03 -13.57
N ARG A 98 17.38 -14.88 -14.15
CA ARG A 98 17.55 -14.22 -15.46
C ARG A 98 16.85 -15.00 -16.57
N GLU A 99 16.95 -16.32 -16.55
CA GLU A 99 16.29 -17.17 -17.54
C GLU A 99 14.77 -17.18 -17.36
N THR A 100 14.27 -17.25 -16.13
CA THR A 100 12.85 -17.10 -15.81
C THR A 100 12.32 -15.76 -16.32
N GLN A 101 13.00 -14.64 -16.05
CA GLN A 101 12.59 -13.33 -16.55
C GLN A 101 12.57 -13.24 -18.09
N ARG A 102 13.48 -13.95 -18.78
CA ARG A 102 13.52 -14.00 -20.25
C ARG A 102 12.31 -14.76 -20.78
N VAL A 103 12.01 -15.93 -20.21
CA VAL A 103 10.85 -16.75 -20.56
C VAL A 103 9.54 -16.00 -20.25
N ASP A 104 9.45 -15.34 -19.11
CA ASP A 104 8.28 -14.53 -18.73
C ASP A 104 8.07 -13.37 -19.71
N ALA A 105 9.13 -12.68 -20.12
CA ALA A 105 9.03 -11.61 -21.11
C ALA A 105 8.57 -12.11 -22.49
N ARG A 106 9.02 -13.32 -22.89
CA ARG A 106 8.56 -13.98 -24.11
C ARG A 106 7.07 -14.34 -24.01
N ASN A 107 6.66 -15.00 -22.93
CA ASN A 107 5.28 -15.41 -22.69
C ASN A 107 4.34 -14.20 -22.60
N ALA A 108 4.78 -13.12 -21.94
CA ALA A 108 4.01 -11.87 -21.88
C ALA A 108 3.80 -11.25 -23.26
N LEU A 109 4.80 -11.31 -24.14
CA LEU A 109 4.65 -10.85 -25.53
C LEU A 109 3.67 -11.74 -26.31
N GLU A 110 3.80 -13.06 -26.18
CA GLU A 110 2.94 -14.04 -26.84
C GLU A 110 1.47 -13.85 -26.44
N GLU A 111 1.19 -13.82 -25.13
CA GLU A 111 -0.15 -13.59 -24.59
C GLU A 111 -0.72 -12.26 -25.10
N TYR A 112 0.10 -11.21 -25.08
CA TYR A 112 -0.32 -9.89 -25.54
C TYR A 112 -0.71 -9.87 -27.02
N VAL A 113 0.06 -10.56 -27.88
CA VAL A 113 -0.22 -10.64 -29.31
C VAL A 113 -1.56 -11.34 -29.56
N TYR A 114 -1.81 -12.45 -28.86
CA TYR A 114 -3.06 -13.20 -28.96
C TYR A 114 -4.27 -12.41 -28.43
N ASP A 115 -4.16 -11.85 -27.23
CA ASP A 115 -5.23 -11.06 -26.60
C ASP A 115 -5.56 -9.82 -27.44
N MET A 116 -4.55 -9.10 -27.93
CA MET A 116 -4.75 -7.90 -28.73
C MET A 116 -5.42 -8.20 -30.06
N ARG A 117 -5.00 -9.25 -30.76
CA ARG A 117 -5.62 -9.65 -32.03
C ARG A 117 -7.11 -9.95 -31.83
N ASN A 118 -7.45 -10.71 -30.80
CA ASN A 118 -8.84 -11.03 -30.47
C ASN A 118 -9.65 -9.75 -30.14
N LYS A 119 -9.07 -8.83 -29.36
CA LYS A 119 -9.72 -7.56 -29.03
C LYS A 119 -9.95 -6.65 -30.24
N LEU A 120 -9.06 -6.68 -31.24
CA LEU A 120 -9.15 -5.88 -32.46
C LEU A 120 -10.01 -6.52 -33.56
N GLN A 121 -10.03 -7.85 -33.66
CA GLN A 121 -10.78 -8.61 -34.68
C GLN A 121 -12.03 -9.28 -34.07
N GLY A 122 -13.13 -8.53 -33.99
CA GLY A 122 -14.40 -9.03 -33.42
C GLY A 122 -14.56 -8.80 -31.91
N GLY A 123 -13.57 -8.15 -31.29
CA GLY A 123 -13.59 -7.81 -29.86
C GLY A 123 -14.11 -6.40 -29.56
N PRO A 124 -14.04 -5.98 -28.28
CA PRO A 124 -14.58 -4.69 -27.85
C PRO A 124 -13.84 -3.48 -28.43
N LEU A 125 -12.58 -3.64 -28.87
CA LEU A 125 -11.77 -2.53 -29.39
C LEU A 125 -12.07 -2.21 -30.86
N GLU A 126 -12.71 -3.11 -31.61
CA GLU A 126 -12.94 -2.95 -33.05
C GLU A 126 -13.66 -1.64 -33.40
N ARG A 127 -14.66 -1.25 -32.60
CA ARG A 127 -15.46 -0.02 -32.80
C ARG A 127 -14.75 1.29 -32.44
N TYR A 128 -13.55 1.21 -31.88
CA TYR A 128 -12.76 2.35 -31.40
C TYR A 128 -11.52 2.61 -32.24
N VAL A 129 -11.32 1.89 -33.35
CA VAL A 129 -10.14 2.03 -34.23
C VAL A 129 -10.59 2.30 -35.66
N LEU A 130 -9.79 3.07 -36.40
CA LEU A 130 -9.95 3.19 -37.85
C LEU A 130 -9.62 1.87 -38.53
N GLU A 131 -10.40 1.47 -39.53
CA GLU A 131 -10.20 0.19 -40.23
C GLU A 131 -8.78 0.04 -40.78
N ALA A 132 -8.22 1.09 -41.36
CA ALA A 132 -6.84 1.11 -41.86
C ALA A 132 -5.79 0.89 -40.75
N ASP A 133 -5.96 1.55 -39.60
CA ASP A 133 -5.03 1.41 -38.46
C ASP A 133 -5.18 0.02 -37.82
N ARG A 134 -6.41 -0.49 -37.73
CA ARG A 134 -6.70 -1.85 -37.24
C ARG A 134 -6.00 -2.88 -38.12
N GLU A 135 -6.10 -2.77 -39.44
CA GLU A 135 -5.45 -3.70 -40.37
C GLU A 135 -3.94 -3.64 -40.27
N ALA A 136 -3.36 -2.44 -40.18
CA ALA A 136 -1.92 -2.25 -40.00
C ALA A 136 -1.42 -2.91 -38.70
N ILE A 137 -2.11 -2.68 -37.57
CA ILE A 137 -1.77 -3.30 -36.28
C ILE A 137 -1.96 -4.81 -36.33
N CYS A 138 -3.05 -5.31 -36.92
CA CYS A 138 -3.26 -6.76 -37.07
C CYS A 138 -2.15 -7.42 -37.91
N SER A 139 -1.71 -6.79 -38.99
CA SER A 139 -0.58 -7.26 -39.79
C SER A 139 0.69 -7.32 -38.94
N GLN A 140 0.99 -6.25 -38.20
CA GLN A 140 2.16 -6.20 -37.33
C GLN A 140 2.11 -7.27 -36.22
N LEU A 141 0.93 -7.56 -35.67
CA LEU A 141 0.74 -8.62 -34.66
C LEU A 141 1.01 -10.02 -35.25
N ASN A 142 0.53 -10.29 -36.47
CA ASN A 142 0.80 -11.56 -37.16
C ASN A 142 2.28 -11.69 -37.52
N ASP A 143 2.92 -10.62 -37.98
CA ASP A 143 4.37 -10.61 -38.27
C ASP A 143 5.18 -10.87 -36.99
N LEU A 144 4.74 -10.34 -35.85
CA LEU A 144 5.40 -10.56 -34.57
C LEU A 144 5.18 -11.98 -34.02
N GLU A 145 4.01 -12.57 -34.24
CA GLU A 145 3.74 -13.99 -33.93
C GLU A 145 4.65 -14.90 -34.76
N ASN A 146 4.75 -14.67 -36.08
CA ASN A 146 5.68 -15.41 -36.94
C ASN A 146 7.12 -15.23 -36.49
N TRP A 147 7.51 -14.00 -36.16
CA TRP A 147 8.85 -13.71 -35.62
C TRP A 147 9.12 -14.50 -34.32
N LEU A 148 8.14 -14.64 -33.43
CA LEU A 148 8.28 -15.38 -32.17
C LEU A 148 8.57 -16.87 -32.39
N TYR A 149 8.07 -17.45 -33.49
CA TYR A 149 8.30 -18.84 -33.87
C TYR A 149 9.56 -19.07 -34.71
N GLU A 150 10.14 -18.01 -35.28
CA GLU A 150 11.37 -18.08 -36.09
C GLU A 150 12.55 -17.48 -35.33
N GLU A 151 12.89 -16.22 -35.59
CA GLU A 151 14.07 -15.53 -35.06
C GLU A 151 13.96 -15.20 -33.55
N GLY A 152 12.73 -15.18 -33.03
CA GLY A 152 12.39 -14.80 -31.67
C GLY A 152 12.44 -15.92 -30.64
N GLU A 153 12.91 -17.13 -30.98
CA GLU A 153 12.97 -18.26 -30.04
C GLU A 153 14.04 -18.04 -28.94
N ASP A 154 15.22 -17.54 -29.31
CA ASP A 154 16.35 -17.33 -28.39
C ASP A 154 16.85 -15.87 -28.39
N CYS A 155 15.93 -14.94 -28.15
CA CYS A 155 16.25 -13.52 -28.01
C CYS A 155 16.54 -13.14 -26.55
N ASP A 156 17.27 -12.04 -26.37
CA ASP A 156 17.48 -11.42 -25.06
C ASP A 156 16.16 -10.83 -24.52
N ARG A 157 16.04 -10.78 -23.19
CA ARG A 157 14.86 -10.25 -22.48
C ARG A 157 14.48 -8.86 -23.00
N ASP A 158 15.48 -8.00 -23.18
CA ASP A 158 15.26 -6.60 -23.58
C ASP A 158 14.66 -6.49 -24.98
N THR A 159 14.93 -7.45 -25.88
CA THR A 159 14.30 -7.48 -27.20
C THR A 159 12.79 -7.71 -27.09
N TYR A 160 12.36 -8.68 -26.28
CA TYR A 160 10.93 -8.93 -26.05
C TYR A 160 10.24 -7.73 -25.41
N VAL A 161 10.85 -7.15 -24.37
CA VAL A 161 10.32 -5.97 -23.67
C VAL A 161 10.19 -4.77 -24.61
N ASN A 162 11.19 -4.52 -25.46
CA ASN A 162 11.15 -3.40 -26.41
C ASN A 162 10.08 -3.60 -27.49
N LYS A 163 9.91 -4.82 -28.01
CA LYS A 163 8.83 -5.16 -28.95
C LYS A 163 7.45 -4.97 -28.30
N LEU A 164 7.28 -5.46 -27.08
CA LEU A 164 6.05 -5.29 -26.30
C LEU A 164 5.74 -3.82 -26.06
N LYS A 165 6.74 -3.01 -25.67
CA LYS A 165 6.59 -1.56 -25.48
C LYS A 165 6.21 -0.83 -26.77
N GLY A 166 6.78 -1.26 -27.91
CA GLY A 166 6.41 -0.75 -29.22
C GLY A 166 4.95 -1.01 -29.56
N LEU A 167 4.44 -2.21 -29.26
CA LEU A 167 3.02 -2.53 -29.42
C LEU A 167 2.15 -1.69 -28.49
N HIS A 168 2.50 -1.62 -27.20
CA HIS A 168 1.80 -0.79 -26.21
C HIS A 168 1.62 0.66 -26.69
N THR A 169 2.68 1.27 -27.22
CA THR A 169 2.63 2.66 -27.71
C THR A 169 1.54 2.88 -28.77
N GLN A 170 1.26 1.88 -29.61
CA GLN A 170 0.21 1.96 -30.63
C GLN A 170 -1.16 1.57 -30.08
N THR A 171 -1.22 0.55 -29.21
CA THR A 171 -2.48 -0.04 -28.75
C THR A 171 -3.05 0.61 -27.49
N ASP A 172 -2.22 1.26 -26.66
CA ASP A 172 -2.65 1.88 -25.42
C ASP A 172 -3.58 3.08 -25.68
N PRO A 173 -3.32 3.97 -26.67
CA PRO A 173 -4.28 5.02 -27.03
C PRO A 173 -5.65 4.45 -27.45
N ILE A 174 -5.66 3.29 -28.11
CA ILE A 174 -6.88 2.60 -28.51
C ILE A 174 -7.65 2.07 -27.29
N LYS A 175 -6.93 1.45 -26.34
CA LYS A 175 -7.50 0.98 -25.07
C LYS A 175 -8.03 2.14 -24.24
N GLU A 176 -7.29 3.23 -24.13
CA GLU A 176 -7.71 4.45 -23.44
C GLU A 176 -8.99 5.02 -24.07
N ARG A 177 -9.03 5.13 -25.40
CA ARG A 177 -10.22 5.58 -26.13
C ARG A 177 -11.42 4.67 -25.86
N ALA A 178 -11.25 3.35 -25.94
CA ALA A 178 -12.32 2.40 -25.63
C ALA A 178 -12.83 2.55 -24.20
N ASN A 179 -11.92 2.61 -23.23
CA ASN A 179 -12.22 2.83 -21.82
C ASN A 179 -12.95 4.17 -21.60
N ASP A 180 -12.53 5.23 -22.28
CA ASP A 180 -13.16 6.54 -22.20
C ASP A 180 -14.60 6.49 -22.72
N TYR A 181 -14.85 5.90 -23.88
CA TYR A 181 -16.20 5.82 -24.43
C TYR A 181 -17.13 4.87 -23.66
N GLU A 182 -16.59 3.78 -23.08
CA GLU A 182 -17.39 2.82 -22.29
C GLU A 182 -17.74 3.37 -20.91
N ASN A 183 -16.81 4.08 -20.25
CA ASN A 183 -17.03 4.58 -18.89
C ASN A 183 -17.49 6.04 -18.83
N ALA A 184 -17.37 6.82 -19.90
CA ALA A 184 -17.86 8.20 -19.91
C ALA A 184 -19.36 8.32 -19.59
N PRO A 185 -20.28 7.49 -20.12
CA PRO A 185 -21.69 7.57 -19.76
C PRO A 185 -21.92 7.43 -18.25
N THR A 186 -21.31 6.42 -17.62
CA THR A 186 -21.41 6.21 -16.17
C THR A 186 -20.78 7.37 -15.39
N ALA A 187 -19.63 7.89 -15.83
CA ALA A 187 -19.00 9.05 -15.20
C ALA A 187 -19.85 10.33 -15.32
N PHE A 188 -20.53 10.53 -16.45
CA PHE A 188 -21.48 11.64 -16.62
C PHE A 188 -22.69 11.49 -15.70
N ASP A 189 -23.21 10.27 -15.54
CA ASP A 189 -24.30 9.98 -14.61
C ASP A 189 -23.89 10.26 -13.15
N GLU A 190 -22.66 9.90 -12.76
CA GLU A 190 -22.09 10.22 -11.45
C GLU A 190 -22.00 11.74 -11.21
N LEU A 191 -21.52 12.50 -12.21
CA LEU A 191 -21.47 13.97 -12.13
C LEU A 191 -22.86 14.57 -12.03
N ASN A 192 -23.81 14.10 -12.83
CA ASN A 192 -25.20 14.54 -12.76
C ASN A 192 -25.79 14.24 -11.38
N HIS A 193 -25.54 13.05 -10.82
CA HIS A 193 -25.99 12.70 -9.48
C HIS A 193 -25.41 13.64 -8.42
N SER A 194 -24.10 13.92 -8.46
CA SER A 194 -23.45 14.88 -7.54
C SER A 194 -24.06 16.29 -7.63
N ILE A 195 -24.37 16.76 -8.84
CA ILE A 195 -25.07 18.04 -9.05
C ILE A 195 -26.47 18.02 -8.42
N GLN A 196 -27.22 16.92 -8.57
CA GLN A 196 -28.55 16.81 -7.96
C GLN A 196 -28.48 16.78 -6.43
N VAL A 197 -27.49 16.09 -5.85
CA VAL A 197 -27.26 16.11 -4.39
C VAL A 197 -26.96 17.53 -3.91
N ALA A 198 -26.07 18.26 -4.60
CA ALA A 198 -25.76 19.66 -4.27
C ALA A 198 -27.01 20.55 -4.28
N ARG A 199 -27.85 20.42 -5.32
CA ARG A 199 -29.13 21.15 -5.43
C ARG A 199 -30.13 20.75 -4.36
N ALA A 200 -30.20 19.47 -4.01
CA ALA A 200 -31.07 18.99 -2.93
C ALA A 200 -30.66 19.61 -1.58
N SER A 201 -29.36 19.67 -1.28
CA SER A 201 -28.85 20.30 -0.05
C SER A 201 -29.17 21.79 0.02
N ILE A 202 -29.08 22.52 -1.11
CA ILE A 202 -29.50 23.93 -1.17
C ILE A 202 -31.00 24.07 -0.88
N ASN A 203 -31.83 23.17 -1.41
CA ASN A 203 -33.28 23.20 -1.17
C ASN A 203 -33.63 22.87 0.29
N GLU A 204 -32.89 21.96 0.95
CA GLU A 204 -33.06 21.69 2.39
C GLU A 204 -32.66 22.88 3.26
N PHE A 205 -31.59 23.60 2.90
CA PHE A 205 -31.22 24.85 3.56
C PHE A 205 -32.32 25.91 3.45
N LYS A 206 -32.89 26.09 2.26
CA LYS A 206 -34.03 27.01 2.04
C LYS A 206 -35.28 26.64 2.85
N LYS A 207 -35.45 25.36 3.18
CA LYS A 207 -36.54 24.85 4.04
C LYS A 207 -36.26 25.02 5.54
N GLY A 208 -35.08 25.54 5.93
CA GLY A 208 -34.72 25.76 7.33
C GLY A 208 -34.39 24.47 8.09
N ALA A 209 -33.73 23.51 7.43
CA ALA A 209 -33.36 22.27 8.09
C ALA A 209 -32.35 22.52 9.25
N PRO A 210 -32.58 21.97 10.47
CA PRO A 210 -31.75 22.22 11.66
C PRO A 210 -30.27 21.81 11.54
N LYS A 211 -29.95 21.03 10.50
CA LYS A 211 -28.60 20.61 10.16
C LYS A 211 -27.73 21.77 9.68
N TYR A 212 -28.34 22.81 9.09
CA TYR A 212 -27.62 23.90 8.42
C TYR A 212 -27.71 25.26 9.14
N ASP A 213 -28.26 25.30 10.35
CA ASP A 213 -28.47 26.55 11.11
C ASP A 213 -27.19 27.35 11.40
N HIS A 214 -26.03 26.70 11.40
CA HIS A 214 -24.73 27.33 11.63
C HIS A 214 -24.01 27.76 10.35
N LEU A 215 -24.60 27.49 9.18
CA LEU A 215 -24.04 27.83 7.88
C LEU A 215 -24.66 29.12 7.34
N THR A 216 -23.86 29.85 6.59
CA THR A 216 -24.24 31.14 6.00
C THR A 216 -24.86 30.96 4.62
N GLU A 217 -25.73 31.89 4.25
CA GLU A 217 -26.32 31.94 2.89
C GLU A 217 -25.22 32.08 1.81
N ALA A 218 -24.11 32.74 2.11
CA ALA A 218 -22.96 32.87 1.22
C ALA A 218 -22.28 31.53 0.92
N GLU A 219 -22.24 30.60 1.87
CA GLU A 219 -21.67 29.25 1.64
C GLU A 219 -22.57 28.42 0.73
N PHE A 220 -23.89 28.52 0.87
CA PHE A 220 -24.83 27.86 -0.04
C PHE A 220 -24.88 28.52 -1.43
N LEU A 221 -24.60 29.83 -1.53
CA LEU A 221 -24.39 30.50 -2.80
C LEU A 221 -23.18 29.93 -3.54
N ASN A 222 -22.05 29.71 -2.84
CA ASN A 222 -20.87 29.06 -3.42
C ASN A 222 -21.16 27.64 -3.93
N ILE A 223 -21.94 26.84 -3.18
CA ILE A 223 -22.37 25.51 -3.65
C ILE A 223 -23.25 25.64 -4.91
N SER A 224 -24.15 26.62 -4.94
CA SER A 224 -25.03 26.87 -6.09
C SER A 224 -24.22 27.23 -7.33
N GLU A 225 -23.26 28.15 -7.20
CA GLU A 225 -22.38 28.54 -8.31
C GLU A 225 -21.51 27.37 -8.78
N ALA A 226 -20.99 26.56 -7.86
CA ALA A 226 -20.23 25.35 -8.18
C ALA A 226 -21.09 24.31 -8.94
N ALA A 227 -22.33 24.08 -8.48
CA ALA A 227 -23.27 23.18 -9.14
C ALA A 227 -23.68 23.67 -10.54
N ASP A 228 -23.88 24.98 -10.72
CA ASP A 228 -24.21 25.57 -12.03
C ASP A 228 -23.01 25.55 -12.99
N LYS A 229 -21.79 25.74 -12.47
CA LYS A 229 -20.56 25.58 -13.24
C LYS A 229 -20.39 24.13 -13.70
N ALA A 230 -20.57 23.17 -12.80
CA ALA A 230 -20.49 21.74 -13.10
C ALA A 230 -21.59 21.30 -14.10
N GLN A 231 -22.82 21.83 -13.98
CA GLN A 231 -23.89 21.57 -14.95
C GLN A 231 -23.53 22.08 -16.35
N LYS A 232 -23.07 23.33 -16.46
CA LYS A 232 -22.65 23.89 -17.76
C LYS A 232 -21.49 23.11 -18.37
N TRP A 233 -20.56 22.64 -17.53
CA TRP A 233 -19.47 21.78 -17.96
C TRP A 233 -19.99 20.43 -18.47
N LEU A 234 -20.90 19.78 -17.74
CA LEU A 234 -21.54 18.52 -18.14
C LEU A 234 -22.27 18.66 -19.48
N ASP A 235 -23.13 19.67 -19.61
CA ASP A 235 -23.93 19.86 -20.83
C ASP A 235 -23.04 20.11 -22.05
N SER A 236 -22.01 20.95 -21.90
CA SER A 236 -21.06 21.27 -22.97
C SER A 236 -20.24 20.05 -23.40
N ASN A 237 -19.78 19.25 -22.45
CA ASN A 237 -18.91 18.10 -22.71
C ASN A 237 -19.69 16.87 -23.18
N MET A 238 -20.92 16.65 -22.68
CA MET A 238 -21.84 15.63 -23.18
C MET A 238 -22.27 15.94 -24.62
N ALA A 239 -22.51 17.20 -24.96
CA ALA A 239 -22.80 17.61 -26.34
C ALA A 239 -21.62 17.35 -27.29
N LYS A 240 -20.37 17.57 -26.85
CA LYS A 240 -19.17 17.23 -27.64
C LYS A 240 -19.01 15.71 -27.79
N PHE A 241 -19.20 14.97 -26.71
CA PHE A 241 -19.07 13.51 -26.68
C PHE A 241 -20.06 12.84 -27.65
N THR A 242 -21.32 13.28 -27.65
CA THR A 242 -22.37 12.76 -28.54
C THR A 242 -22.15 13.08 -30.02
N GLN A 243 -21.48 14.19 -30.34
CA GLN A 243 -21.18 14.60 -31.71
C GLN A 243 -19.92 13.94 -32.28
N THR A 244 -19.02 13.44 -31.43
CA THR A 244 -17.72 12.91 -31.87
C THR A 244 -17.84 11.42 -32.23
N PRO A 245 -17.46 11.00 -33.46
CA PRO A 245 -17.44 9.59 -33.83
C PRO A 245 -16.52 8.79 -32.90
N ARG A 246 -16.93 7.57 -32.53
CA ARG A 246 -16.18 6.68 -31.62
C ARG A 246 -14.78 6.27 -32.11
N MET A 247 -14.50 6.53 -33.38
CA MET A 247 -13.23 6.23 -34.05
C MET A 247 -12.17 7.30 -33.81
N HIS A 248 -12.54 8.46 -33.25
CA HIS A 248 -11.64 9.53 -32.86
C HIS A 248 -11.45 9.57 -31.35
N ASP A 249 -10.40 10.24 -30.88
CA ASP A 249 -10.16 10.40 -29.45
C ASP A 249 -11.35 11.08 -28.77
N SER A 250 -11.72 10.56 -27.59
CA SER A 250 -12.81 11.13 -26.82
C SER A 250 -12.48 12.60 -26.50
N PRO A 251 -13.38 13.55 -26.78
CA PRO A 251 -13.15 14.95 -26.46
C PRO A 251 -13.09 15.22 -24.96
N VAL A 252 -13.46 14.23 -24.15
CA VAL A 252 -13.53 14.27 -22.69
C VAL A 252 -13.01 12.96 -22.15
N LYS A 253 -11.91 13.00 -21.39
CA LYS A 253 -11.38 11.81 -20.73
C LYS A 253 -12.20 11.49 -19.50
N VAL A 254 -12.34 10.20 -19.18
CA VAL A 254 -13.04 9.78 -17.95
C VAL A 254 -12.36 10.34 -16.70
N ALA A 255 -11.03 10.49 -16.73
CA ALA A 255 -10.27 11.13 -15.66
C ALA A 255 -10.73 12.57 -15.39
N ASP A 256 -11.02 13.35 -16.43
CA ASP A 256 -11.47 14.74 -16.31
C ASP A 256 -12.88 14.81 -15.71
N ILE A 257 -13.78 13.91 -16.13
CA ILE A 257 -15.14 13.84 -15.57
C ILE A 257 -15.08 13.50 -14.09
N ARG A 258 -14.28 12.50 -13.71
CA ARG A 258 -14.09 12.11 -12.31
C ARG A 258 -13.46 13.21 -11.48
N HIS A 259 -12.54 13.99 -12.06
CA HIS A 259 -11.97 15.14 -11.38
C HIS A 259 -13.01 16.23 -11.10
N GLU A 260 -13.93 16.49 -12.04
CA GLU A 260 -15.04 17.43 -11.83
C GLU A 260 -15.99 16.93 -10.74
N VAL A 261 -16.32 15.62 -10.73
CA VAL A 261 -17.10 14.97 -9.65
C VAL A 261 -16.46 15.19 -8.29
N GLN A 262 -15.15 14.91 -8.19
CA GLN A 262 -14.40 15.07 -6.94
C GLN A 262 -14.37 16.53 -6.48
N THR A 263 -14.19 17.47 -7.41
CA THR A 263 -14.16 18.91 -7.13
C THR A 263 -15.50 19.39 -6.59
N LEU A 264 -16.61 18.99 -7.22
CA LEU A 264 -17.96 19.34 -6.77
C LEU A 264 -18.25 18.72 -5.40
N ASN A 265 -17.96 17.43 -5.22
CA ASN A 265 -18.14 16.74 -3.94
C ASN A 265 -17.30 17.37 -2.83
N ALA A 266 -16.07 17.76 -3.09
CA ALA A 266 -15.22 18.43 -2.11
C ALA A 266 -15.80 19.79 -1.69
N CYS A 267 -16.29 20.58 -2.65
CA CYS A 267 -16.95 21.86 -2.38
C CYS A 267 -18.19 21.65 -1.49
N VAL A 268 -19.08 20.76 -1.90
CA VAL A 268 -20.33 20.43 -1.18
C VAL A 268 -20.04 19.91 0.23
N ASN A 269 -19.13 18.93 0.36
CA ASN A 269 -18.80 18.33 1.66
C ASN A 269 -18.09 19.30 2.61
N SER A 270 -17.27 20.22 2.09
CA SER A 270 -16.57 21.23 2.91
C SER A 270 -17.53 22.17 3.65
N VAL A 271 -18.72 22.38 3.09
CA VAL A 271 -19.77 23.22 3.66
C VAL A 271 -20.74 22.38 4.50
N ILE A 272 -21.26 21.29 3.96
CA ILE A 272 -22.29 20.46 4.62
C ILE A 272 -21.78 19.77 5.89
N ASN A 273 -20.52 19.35 5.92
CA ASN A 273 -19.94 18.62 7.05
C ASN A 273 -19.21 19.51 8.05
N ARG A 274 -19.28 20.85 7.89
CA ARG A 274 -18.68 21.77 8.85
C ARG A 274 -19.37 21.58 10.22
N PRO A 275 -18.63 21.31 11.31
CA PRO A 275 -19.24 21.07 12.62
C PRO A 275 -19.88 22.34 13.16
N LYS A 276 -20.97 22.17 13.94
CA LYS A 276 -21.57 23.29 14.69
C LYS A 276 -20.51 23.89 15.62
N PRO A 277 -20.32 25.23 15.63
CA PRO A 277 -19.39 25.86 16.55
C PRO A 277 -19.78 25.49 17.99
N LYS A 278 -18.80 25.05 18.79
CA LYS A 278 -19.04 24.72 20.20
C LYS A 278 -19.64 25.95 20.90
N PRO A 279 -20.73 25.80 21.68
CA PRO A 279 -21.29 26.91 22.44
C PRO A 279 -20.19 27.56 23.28
N ALA A 280 -20.11 28.90 23.24
CA ALA A 280 -19.19 29.64 24.09
C ALA A 280 -19.41 29.21 25.54
N ALA A 281 -18.34 28.78 26.22
CA ALA A 281 -18.39 28.55 27.65
C ALA A 281 -18.92 29.84 28.31
N LYS A 282 -20.04 29.73 29.04
CA LYS A 282 -20.58 30.86 29.80
C LYS A 282 -19.44 31.45 30.64
N PRO A 283 -19.24 32.78 30.65
CA PRO A 283 -18.24 33.38 31.52
C PRO A 283 -18.54 32.94 32.95
N ALA A 284 -17.55 32.34 33.60
CA ALA A 284 -17.66 31.97 35.00
C ALA A 284 -18.02 33.24 35.80
N PRO A 285 -19.02 33.19 36.69
CA PRO A 285 -19.31 34.32 37.56
C PRO A 285 -18.04 34.66 38.35
N ALA A 286 -17.70 35.95 38.37
CA ALA A 286 -16.53 36.47 39.08
C ALA A 286 -16.56 35.96 40.53
N LYS A 287 -15.56 35.15 40.90
CA LYS A 287 -15.28 34.86 42.30
C LYS A 287 -14.46 36.02 42.86
N ASP A 288 -15.03 36.65 43.87
CA ASP A 288 -14.39 37.63 44.72
C ASP A 288 -13.00 37.18 45.17
N ALA A 289 -12.06 38.12 45.12
CA ALA A 289 -10.75 37.98 45.69
C ALA A 289 -10.83 38.07 47.22
N ASN A 290 -10.45 36.99 47.93
CA ASN A 290 -9.53 37.15 49.06
C ASN A 290 -8.85 35.83 49.50
N ALA A 291 -7.60 36.01 49.96
CA ALA A 291 -6.80 35.16 50.83
C ALA A 291 -6.14 33.87 50.27
N ALA A 292 -4.90 34.08 49.79
CA ALA A 292 -3.63 33.50 50.28
C ALA A 292 -3.57 32.02 50.71
N GLY A 293 -2.60 31.29 50.13
CA GLY A 293 -2.03 30.08 50.73
C GLY A 293 -1.26 29.22 49.73
N ALA A 294 0.05 29.11 49.92
CA ALA A 294 1.03 28.36 49.13
C ALA A 294 0.83 26.84 49.16
N GLY A 295 1.43 26.12 48.19
CA GLY A 295 1.66 24.68 48.31
C GLY A 295 1.84 23.94 46.98
N GLU A 296 3.03 23.41 46.79
CA GLU A 296 3.58 22.63 45.67
C GLU A 296 2.94 21.25 45.37
N GLN A 297 3.26 20.76 44.16
CA GLN A 297 3.45 19.34 43.75
C GLN A 297 2.22 18.42 43.73
N ASN A 298 2.20 17.26 43.06
CA ASN A 298 2.86 16.63 41.90
C ASN A 298 2.23 15.21 41.86
N GLY A 299 2.03 14.66 40.65
CA GLY A 299 1.78 13.23 40.43
C GLY A 299 0.42 12.69 40.90
N GLU A 300 -0.09 11.54 40.47
CA GLU A 300 0.35 10.54 39.49
C GLU A 300 -0.81 9.53 39.37
N ASN A 301 -0.72 8.67 38.35
CA ASN A 301 -1.45 7.42 38.09
C ASN A 301 -2.84 7.50 37.44
N ALA A 302 -3.00 7.11 36.17
CA ALA A 302 -2.83 5.77 35.56
C ALA A 302 -4.04 4.86 35.87
N GLU A 303 -4.73 4.41 34.82
CA GLU A 303 -4.78 3.00 34.35
C GLU A 303 -5.41 2.05 35.37
N LYS A 304 -6.34 1.15 35.08
CA LYS A 304 -6.87 0.41 33.93
C LYS A 304 -8.32 0.05 34.37
N GLU A 305 -9.24 -0.46 33.57
CA GLU A 305 -9.27 -1.81 32.99
C GLU A 305 -10.74 -1.99 32.57
N ASN A 306 -11.05 -2.45 31.36
CA ASN A 306 -11.76 -3.73 31.26
C ASN A 306 -11.65 -4.30 29.84
N ASP A 307 -11.27 -5.56 29.83
CA ASP A 307 -10.96 -6.42 28.71
C ASP A 307 -12.22 -7.14 28.19
N LYS A 308 -12.02 -7.75 27.02
CA LYS A 308 -12.87 -8.58 26.16
C LYS A 308 -13.58 -9.74 26.87
N THR A 309 -14.69 -10.20 26.27
CA THR A 309 -14.96 -11.61 25.87
C THR A 309 -16.31 -11.63 25.10
N ALA A 310 -16.36 -11.98 23.81
CA ALA A 310 -16.35 -13.31 23.18
C ALA A 310 -17.74 -14.03 23.14
N HIS A 311 -18.32 -14.02 21.93
CA HIS A 311 -18.83 -15.18 21.14
C HIS A 311 -20.00 -16.10 21.61
N ASN A 312 -21.02 -16.13 20.72
CA ASN A 312 -21.89 -17.26 20.26
C ASN A 312 -23.02 -17.84 21.16
N PRO A 313 -23.96 -18.67 20.63
CA PRO A 313 -24.72 -18.65 19.36
C PRO A 313 -26.23 -18.99 19.52
N MET A 314 -26.98 -18.96 18.39
CA MET A 314 -28.22 -19.68 18.02
C MET A 314 -29.45 -19.69 18.96
N ASP A 315 -30.61 -19.32 18.38
CA ASP A 315 -31.88 -19.96 18.73
C ASP A 315 -32.72 -20.22 17.46
N ASP A 316 -33.12 -21.47 17.34
CA ASP A 316 -34.00 -22.11 16.37
C ASP A 316 -35.35 -22.34 17.07
N ALA A 317 -36.46 -21.82 16.52
CA ALA A 317 -37.81 -22.16 16.96
C ALA A 317 -38.86 -21.84 15.87
N THR A 318 -39.21 -22.88 15.10
CA THR A 318 -40.59 -23.34 14.84
C THR A 318 -41.71 -22.31 14.59
N MET A 319 -42.21 -22.26 13.35
CA MET A 319 -43.62 -22.02 13.06
C MET A 319 -44.14 -23.08 12.09
N ASP A 320 -45.02 -23.94 12.60
CA ASP A 320 -45.81 -24.94 11.89
C ASP A 320 -47.30 -24.53 11.96
N VAL A 321 -47.96 -24.64 10.81
CA VAL A 321 -49.40 -24.90 10.53
C VAL A 321 -50.50 -24.12 11.28
N GLU A 322 -51.25 -23.32 10.51
CA GLU A 322 -52.69 -23.52 10.26
C GLU A 322 -53.08 -23.07 8.84
#